data_AF-A0A7V2X8M7-F1
#
_entry.id   AF-A0A7V2X8M7-F1
#
_cell.length_a   1.000
_cell.length_b   1.000
_cell.length_c   1.000
_cell.angle_alpha   90.00
_cell.angle_beta   90.00
_cell.angle_gamma   90.00
#
_symmetry.space_group_name_H-M   'P 1'
#
loop_
_entity.id
_entity.type
_entity.pdbx_description
1 polymer ?
#
loop_
_entity_poly.entity_id
_entity_poly.type
_entity_poly.pdbx_seq_one_letter_code
_entity_poly.pdbx_strand_id
1 'polypeptide(L)' 'LHFVVYFRSWDLWAGFPANLAGIQLLKEYMGAQIGVEDGEIIAVSKGMHLYDYTWDLAKLRTYRS' A
#
# COMPACT_ATOMS: atom_id res chain seq x y z
N LEU A 1 -0.15 -8.46 15.46
CA LEU A 1 0.91 -7.51 15.10
C LEU A 1 0.29 -6.41 14.26
N HIS A 2 0.28 -5.17 14.76
CA HIS A 2 -0.22 -4.01 14.01
C HIS A 2 0.95 -3.26 13.40
N PHE A 3 0.83 -2.86 12.14
CA PHE A 3 1.81 -2.04 11.45
C PHE A 3 1.27 -0.63 11.24
N VAL A 4 2.09 0.38 11.53
CA VAL A 4 1.86 1.77 11.13
C VAL A 4 3.00 2.13 10.17
N VAL A 5 2.68 2.30 8.90
CA VAL A 5 3.68 2.49 7.84
C VAL A 5 3.53 3.87 7.23
N TYR A 6 4.63 4.63 7.22
CA TYR A 6 4.69 5.96 6.64
C TYR A 6 5.48 5.96 5.34
N PHE A 7 4.82 6.35 4.25
CA PHE A 7 5.43 6.59 2.96
C PHE A 7 5.67 8.09 2.77
N ARG A 8 6.94 8.51 2.62
CA ARG A 8 7.21 9.92 2.31
C ARG A 8 6.63 10.35 0.96
N SER A 9 6.58 9.41 0.03
CA SER A 9 6.08 9.56 -1.34
C SER A 9 5.61 8.18 -1.79
N TRP A 10 4.47 8.12 -2.46
CA TRP A 10 3.87 6.87 -2.88
C TRP A 10 3.25 6.99 -4.26
N ASP A 11 3.76 6.20 -5.20
CA ASP A 11 3.08 6.01 -6.49
C ASP A 11 1.78 5.24 -6.26
N LEU A 12 0.66 5.92 -6.51
CA LEU A 12 -0.68 5.37 -6.33
C LEU A 12 -0.99 4.24 -7.31
N TRP A 13 -0.32 4.17 -8.47
CA TRP A 13 -0.69 3.21 -9.50
C TRP A 13 0.07 1.89 -9.39
N ALA A 14 1.39 1.90 -9.57
CA ALA A 14 2.19 0.68 -9.53
C ALA A 14 2.68 0.37 -8.12
N GLY A 15 3.11 1.40 -7.38
CA GLY A 15 3.65 1.26 -6.03
C GLY A 15 2.63 0.79 -5.00
N PHE A 16 1.46 1.44 -4.93
CA PHE A 16 0.43 1.19 -3.91
C PHE A 16 0.07 -0.29 -3.71
N PRO A 17 -0.41 -1.02 -4.75
CA PRO A 17 -0.81 -2.41 -4.58
C PRO A 17 0.37 -3.32 -4.24
N ALA A 18 1.51 -3.15 -4.92
CA ALA A 18 2.68 -4.01 -4.73
C ALA A 18 3.32 -3.83 -3.34
N ASN A 19 3.40 -2.58 -2.86
CA ASN A 19 3.98 -2.29 -1.54
C ASN A 19 3.09 -2.82 -0.41
N LEU A 20 1.77 -2.64 -0.48
CA LEU A 20 0.88 -3.18 0.55
C LEU A 20 0.90 -4.71 0.59
N ALA A 21 0.92 -5.38 -0.57
CA ALA A 21 1.03 -6.83 -0.63
C ALA A 21 2.34 -7.33 0.02
N GLY A 22 3.47 -6.71 -0.32
CA GLY A 22 4.76 -7.07 0.28
C GLY A 22 4.81 -6.81 1.79
N ILE A 23 4.23 -5.70 2.25
CA ILE A 23 4.17 -5.37 3.68
C ILE A 23 3.25 -6.33 4.45
N GLN A 24 2.14 -6.75 3.86
CA GLN A 24 1.25 -7.76 4.45
C GLN A 24 2.00 -9.08 4.66
N LEU A 25 2.71 -9.56 3.64
CA LEU A 25 3.52 -10.79 3.75
C LEU A 25 4.61 -10.67 4.83
N LEU A 26 5.28 -9.51 4.91
CA LEU A 26 6.26 -9.25 5.95
C LEU A 26 5.63 -9.28 7.35
N LYS A 27 4.46 -8.64 7.52
CA LYS A 27 3.75 -8.59 8.80
C LYS A 27 3.30 -9.98 9.25
N GLU A 28 2.74 -10.78 8.35
CA GLU A 28 2.36 -12.17 8.62
C GLU A 28 3.57 -13.02 9.00
N TYR A 29 4.67 -12.91 8.24
CA TYR A 29 5.91 -13.60 8.56
C TYR A 29 6.42 -13.22 9.96
N MET A 30 6.50 -11.92 10.26
CA MET A 30 6.94 -11.44 11.57
C MET A 30 5.99 -11.90 12.68
N GLY A 31 4.68 -11.81 12.49
CA GLY A 31 3.66 -12.28 13.42
C GLY A 31 3.84 -13.75 13.77
N ALA A 32 4.07 -14.60 12.77
CA ALA A 32 4.38 -16.01 12.96
C ALA A 32 5.67 -16.24 13.76
N GLN A 33 6.73 -15.45 13.53
CA GLN A 33 7.99 -15.59 14.27
C GLN A 33 7.88 -15.22 15.76
N ILE A 34 7.01 -14.27 16.12
CA ILE A 34 6.82 -13.83 17.51
C ILE A 34 5.55 -14.38 18.18
N GLY A 35 4.81 -15.26 17.48
CA GLY A 35 3.61 -15.93 18.01
C GLY A 35 2.42 -15.00 18.26
N VAL A 36 2.22 -13.98 17.44
CA VAL A 36 1.06 -13.06 17.53
C VAL A 36 0.24 -13.08 16.25
N GLU A 37 -1.07 -12.82 16.37
CA GLU A 37 -2.01 -12.82 15.25
C GLU A 37 -1.78 -11.69 14.24
N ASP A 38 -2.36 -11.81 13.05
CA ASP A 38 -2.33 -10.76 12.06
C ASP A 38 -3.27 -9.60 12.45
N GLY A 39 -2.70 -8.40 12.62
CA GLY A 39 -3.43 -7.19 13.01
C GLY A 39 -3.62 -6.21 11.86
N GLU A 40 -4.07 -5.00 12.16
CA GLU A 40 -4.29 -3.96 11.15
C GLU A 40 -2.98 -3.39 10.56
N ILE A 41 -3.01 -3.02 9.27
CA ILE A 41 -2.02 -2.11 8.66
C ILE A 41 -2.67 -0.72 8.54
N ILE A 42 -2.07 0.27 9.19
CA ILE A 42 -2.38 1.68 9.00
C ILE A 42 -1.30 2.29 8.11
N ALA A 43 -1.62 2.47 6.83
CA ALA A 43 -0.70 3.04 5.84
C ALA A 43 -1.00 4.53 5.63
N VAL A 44 0.01 5.38 5.83
CA VAL A 44 -0.08 6.84 5.70
C VAL A 44 0.94 7.32 4.68
N SER A 45 0.57 8.29 3.84
CA SER A 45 1.48 8.91 2.89
C SER A 45 1.40 10.43 2.91
N LYS A 46 2.56 11.08 2.86
CA LYS A 46 2.65 12.54 2.68
C LYS A 46 2.54 12.95 1.21
N GLY A 47 2.97 12.11 0.29
CA GLY A 47 3.15 12.44 -1.12
C GLY A 47 2.60 11.38 -2.06
N MET A 48 1.34 11.01 -1.86
CA MET A 48 0.66 10.08 -2.76
C MET A 48 0.37 10.78 -4.09
N HIS A 49 0.77 10.17 -5.20
CA HIS A 49 0.67 10.79 -6.52
C HIS A 49 0.46 9.77 -7.64
N LEU A 50 -0.05 10.24 -8.78
CA LEU A 50 -0.04 9.54 -10.06
C LEU A 50 1.06 10.12 -10.93
N TYR A 51 1.76 9.28 -11.68
CA TYR A 51 2.63 9.75 -12.76
C TYR A 51 1.79 10.20 -13.96
N ASP A 52 2.31 11.14 -14.75
CA ASP A 52 1.57 11.73 -15.87
C ASP A 52 1.02 10.69 -16.86
N TYR A 53 1.81 9.66 -17.16
CA TYR A 53 1.40 8.58 -18.06
C TYR A 53 0.35 7.63 -17.47
N THR A 54 0.07 7.68 -16.17
CA THR A 54 -0.88 6.77 -15.49
C THR A 54 -2.29 7.34 -15.40
N TRP A 55 -2.49 8.63 -15.69
CA TRP A 55 -3.79 9.29 -15.52
C TRP A 55 -4.90 8.69 -16.37
N ASP A 56 -4.64 8.39 -17.64
CA ASP A 56 -5.68 7.84 -18.52
C ASP A 56 -6.11 6.44 -18.09
N LEU A 57 -5.15 5.63 -17.63
CA LEU A 57 -5.43 4.31 -17.07
C LEU A 57 -6.18 4.41 -15.73
N ALA A 58 -5.84 5.38 -14.89
CA ALA A 58 -6.56 5.64 -13.64
C ALA A 58 -8.02 6.07 -13.90
N LYS A 59 -8.26 6.95 -14.87
CA LYS A 59 -9.61 7.36 -15.29
C LYS A 59 -10.42 6.17 -15.81
N LEU A 60 -9.82 5.33 -16.67
CA LEU A 60 -10.47 4.15 -17.22
C LEU A 60 -10.94 3.18 -16.13
N ARG A 61 -10.10 2.92 -15.12
CA ARG A 61 -10.45 1.99 -14.03
C ARG A 61 -11.45 2.56 -13.03
N THR A 62 -11.48 3.88 -12.83
CA THR A 62 -12.29 4.51 -11.78
C THR A 62 -13.65 5.01 -12.24
N TYR A 63 -14.00 4.83 -13.53
CA TYR A 63 -15.34 5.10 -14.09
C TYR A 63 -15.97 6.41 -13.61
N ARG A 64 -15.22 7.52 -13.70
CA ARG A 64 -15.82 8.86 -13.68
C ARG A 64 -16.22 9.24 -15.11
N SER A 65 -17.33 8.68 -15.57
CA SER A 65 -18.14 9.22 -16.66
C SER A 65 -19.08 10.30 -16.11
#